data_AF-A0A2T1HS96-F1
#
_entry.id   AF-A0A2T1HS96-F1
#
_cell.length_a   1.000
_cell.length_b   1.000
_cell.length_c   1.000
_cell.angle_alpha   90.00
_cell.angle_beta   90.00
_cell.angle_gamma   90.00
#
_symmetry.space_group_name_H-M   'P 1'
#
loop_
_entity.id
_entity.type
_entity.pdbx_description
1 polymer ?
#
loop_
_entity_poly.entity_id
_entity_poly.type
_entity_poly.pdbx_seq_one_letter_code
_entity_poly.pdbx_strand_id
1 'polypeptide(L)'
;MVGLWGILSMGRVGYELTNGDLREFVALYVYTLIAHGGIVIEGADDGIHYWRAAPHYGEKPEDVAHAVTAEWIAQGEPDIPGYEGIAFALPSYLDSPENRRDWPKPKVELPA
;
A
#
# COMPACT_ATOMS: atom_id res chain seq x y z
N MET A 1 -7.01 -0.47 4.59
CA MET A 1 -5.79 -0.59 3.76
C MET A 1 -5.12 0.76 3.64
N VAL A 2 -3.82 0.80 3.34
CA VAL A 2 -3.07 2.02 3.02
C VAL A 2 -2.29 1.76 1.73
N GLY A 3 -2.48 2.57 0.70
CA GLY A 3 -1.69 2.47 -0.54
C GLY A 3 -0.35 3.16 -0.41
N LEU A 4 0.67 2.69 -1.15
CA LEU A 4 1.98 3.34 -1.19
C LEU A 4 1.87 4.80 -1.66
N TRP A 5 0.96 5.09 -2.59
CA TRP A 5 0.63 6.46 -3.00
C TRP A 5 0.27 7.38 -1.83
N GLY A 6 -0.47 6.88 -0.84
CA GLY A 6 -0.89 7.65 0.34
C GLY A 6 0.29 7.92 1.27
N ILE A 7 1.18 6.94 1.43
CA ILE A 7 2.43 7.10 2.20
C ILE A 7 3.31 8.17 1.54
N LEU A 8 3.52 8.07 0.23
CA LEU A 8 4.29 9.04 -0.54
C LEU A 8 3.69 10.45 -0.48
N SER A 9 2.37 10.57 -0.62
CA SER A 9 1.68 11.85 -0.52
C SER A 9 1.82 12.48 0.86
N MET A 10 1.71 11.70 1.94
CA MET A 10 1.95 12.20 3.30
C MET A 10 3.39 12.69 3.48
N GLY A 11 4.38 11.94 3.02
CA GLY A 11 5.78 12.34 3.12
C GLY A 11 6.08 13.62 2.32
N ARG A 12 5.66 13.67 1.05
CA ARG A 12 5.92 14.79 0.13
C ARG A 12 5.12 16.04 0.46
N VAL A 13 3.80 15.91 0.64
CA VAL A 13 2.88 17.05 0.77
C VAL A 13 2.63 17.40 2.23
N GLY A 14 2.54 16.39 3.11
CA GLY A 14 2.28 16.62 4.53
C GLY A 14 3.50 17.10 5.29
N TYR A 15 4.69 16.58 4.95
CA TYR A 15 5.94 16.85 5.67
C TYR A 15 7.06 17.46 4.81
N GLU A 16 6.79 17.75 3.53
CA GLU A 16 7.76 18.35 2.59
C GLU A 16 9.09 17.55 2.47
N LEU A 17 9.03 16.24 2.73
CA LEU A 17 10.21 15.36 2.66
C LEU A 17 10.64 15.15 1.21
N THR A 18 11.95 15.15 0.98
CA THR A 18 12.55 14.91 -0.34
C THR A 18 13.76 13.99 -0.24
N ASN A 19 14.17 13.39 -1.36
CA ASN A 19 15.40 12.60 -1.49
C ASN A 19 15.54 11.53 -0.39
N GLY A 20 16.68 11.51 0.32
CA GLY A 20 17.00 10.54 1.37
C GLY A 20 15.95 10.49 2.48
N ASP A 21 15.47 11.65 2.94
CA ASP A 21 14.49 11.73 4.04
C ASP A 21 13.16 11.10 3.64
N LEU A 22 12.72 11.29 2.39
CA LEU A 22 11.52 10.65 1.88
C LEU A 22 11.70 9.12 1.78
N ARG A 23 12.86 8.65 1.31
CA ARG A 23 13.16 7.22 1.22
C ARG A 23 13.17 6.56 2.60
N GLU A 24 13.81 7.20 3.58
CA GLU A 24 13.85 6.72 4.96
C GLU A 24 12.44 6.70 5.59
N PHE A 25 11.66 7.77 5.38
CA PHE A 25 10.27 7.83 5.82
C PHE A 25 9.44 6.67 5.26
N VAL A 26 9.52 6.41 3.95
CA VAL A 26 8.79 5.31 3.31
C VAL A 26 9.22 3.96 3.90
N ALA A 27 10.53 3.72 4.02
CA ALA A 27 11.04 2.48 4.58
C ALA A 27 10.57 2.24 6.02
N LEU A 28 10.65 3.24 6.89
CA LEU A 28 10.18 3.16 8.28
C LEU A 28 8.67 2.96 8.38
N TYR A 29 7.91 3.63 7.51
CA TYR A 29 6.45 3.48 7.47
C TYR A 29 6.08 2.04 7.10
N VAL A 30 6.65 1.52 6.01
CA VAL A 30 6.41 0.15 5.55
C VAL A 30 6.83 -0.86 6.63
N TYR A 31 8.03 -0.71 7.18
CA TYR A 31 8.52 -1.54 8.28
C TYR A 31 7.50 -1.62 9.41
N THR A 32 6.99 -0.47 9.86
CA THR A 32 6.04 -0.39 10.97
C THR A 32 4.74 -1.10 10.64
N LEU A 33 4.21 -0.95 9.42
CA LEU A 33 2.99 -1.65 9.01
C LEU A 33 3.16 -3.17 9.09
N ILE A 34 4.28 -3.70 8.56
CA ILE A 34 4.54 -5.15 8.54
C ILE A 34 4.82 -5.69 9.94
N ALA A 35 5.59 -4.97 10.75
CA ALA A 35 5.87 -5.34 12.15
C ALA A 35 4.60 -5.47 13.00
N HIS A 36 3.52 -4.77 12.62
CA HIS A 36 2.21 -4.82 13.27
C HIS A 36 1.21 -5.76 12.56
N GLY A 37 1.70 -6.70 11.75
CA GLY A 37 0.89 -7.75 11.12
C GLY A 37 0.26 -7.34 9.79
N GLY A 38 0.65 -6.20 9.22
CA GLY A 38 0.33 -5.85 7.84
C GLY A 38 1.04 -6.77 6.86
N ILE A 39 0.44 -6.95 5.68
CA ILE A 39 1.01 -7.65 4.53
C ILE A 39 1.01 -6.73 3.32
N VAL A 40 1.92 -7.01 2.38
CA VAL A 40 1.91 -6.36 1.08
C VAL A 40 0.81 -6.97 0.21
N ILE A 41 0.03 -6.11 -0.42
CA ILE A 41 -1.02 -6.50 -1.36
C ILE A 41 -0.85 -5.75 -2.69
N GLU A 42 -1.23 -6.42 -3.76
CA GLU A 42 -1.17 -5.92 -5.13
C GLU A 42 -2.47 -6.20 -5.87
N GLY A 43 -2.67 -5.56 -7.02
CA GLY A 43 -3.87 -5.75 -7.83
C GLY A 43 -4.10 -7.22 -8.18
N ALA A 44 -5.30 -7.72 -7.89
CA ALA A 44 -5.69 -9.07 -8.26
C ALA A 44 -6.10 -9.17 -9.73
N ASP A 45 -5.71 -10.27 -10.37
CA ASP A 45 -5.93 -10.62 -11.78
C ASP A 45 -6.99 -11.71 -11.97
N ASP A 46 -7.64 -12.15 -10.89
CA ASP A 46 -8.68 -13.19 -10.91
C ASP A 46 -10.07 -12.71 -11.34
N GLY A 47 -10.24 -11.39 -11.54
CA GLY A 47 -11.51 -10.77 -11.91
C GLY A 47 -12.58 -10.74 -10.80
N ILE A 48 -12.26 -11.24 -9.61
CA ILE A 48 -13.18 -11.35 -8.46
C ILE A 48 -12.78 -10.36 -7.39
N HIS A 49 -11.49 -10.26 -7.08
CA HIS A 49 -10.97 -9.42 -6.01
C HIS A 49 -10.34 -8.14 -6.56
N TYR A 50 -10.26 -7.10 -5.73
CA TYR A 50 -9.46 -5.93 -6.02
C TYR A 50 -7.98 -6.20 -5.75
N TRP A 51 -7.69 -6.88 -4.64
CA TRP A 51 -6.34 -7.08 -4.12
C TRP A 51 -6.05 -8.55 -3.82
N ARG A 52 -4.79 -8.95 -4.00
CA ARG A 52 -4.23 -10.24 -3.57
C ARG A 52 -2.95 -10.03 -2.76
N ALA A 53 -2.57 -11.01 -1.95
CA ALA A 53 -1.29 -10.98 -1.26
C ALA A 53 -0.11 -10.98 -2.26
N ALA A 54 0.95 -10.25 -1.92
CA ALA A 54 2.18 -10.16 -2.68
C ALA A 54 3.36 -10.77 -1.88
N PRO A 55 3.45 -12.10 -1.75
CA PRO A 55 4.44 -12.76 -0.88
C PRO A 55 5.88 -12.61 -1.36
N HIS A 56 6.11 -12.16 -2.60
CA HIS A 56 7.44 -12.00 -3.17
C HIS A 56 8.27 -10.87 -2.53
N TYR A 57 7.65 -9.99 -1.74
CA TYR A 57 8.37 -8.99 -0.92
C TYR A 57 8.97 -9.57 0.37
N GLY A 58 8.68 -10.83 0.69
CA GLY A 58 9.15 -11.49 1.91
C GLY A 58 8.18 -11.38 3.09
N GLU A 59 8.62 -11.87 4.24
CA GLU A 59 7.78 -11.99 5.46
C GLU A 59 8.33 -11.18 6.65
N LYS A 60 9.63 -10.90 6.67
CA LYS A 60 10.24 -10.12 7.75
C LYS A 60 10.04 -8.62 7.49
N PRO A 61 9.68 -7.82 8.51
CA PRO A 61 9.46 -6.39 8.34
C PRO A 61 10.62 -5.65 7.66
N GLU A 62 11.86 -5.97 8.01
CA GLU A 62 13.06 -5.35 7.44
C GLU A 62 13.22 -5.67 5.94
N ASP A 63 13.02 -6.94 5.58
CA ASP A 63 13.16 -7.43 4.21
C ASP A 63 12.08 -6.80 3.31
N VAL A 64 10.84 -6.73 3.80
CA VAL A 64 9.71 -6.15 3.07
C VAL A 64 9.90 -4.64 2.89
N ALA A 65 10.28 -3.92 3.94
CA ALA A 65 10.54 -2.48 3.85
C ALA A 65 11.64 -2.16 2.86
N HIS A 66 12.73 -2.94 2.88
CA HIS A 66 13.81 -2.82 1.92
C HIS A 66 13.35 -3.12 0.50
N ALA A 67 12.65 -4.24 0.27
CA ALA A 67 12.22 -4.66 -1.06
C ALA A 67 11.25 -3.66 -1.71
N VAL A 68 10.23 -3.20 -0.98
CA VAL A 68 9.28 -2.20 -1.49
C VAL A 68 9.98 -0.87 -1.81
N THR A 69 10.82 -0.38 -0.88
CA THR A 69 11.50 0.91 -1.07
C THR A 69 12.50 0.83 -2.23
N ALA A 70 13.23 -0.28 -2.35
CA ALA A 70 14.16 -0.50 -3.44
C ALA A 70 13.46 -0.57 -4.80
N GLU A 71 12.32 -1.24 -4.90
CA GLU A 71 11.53 -1.28 -6.13
C GLU A 71 11.07 0.13 -6.54
N TRP A 72 10.49 0.87 -5.61
CA TRP A 72 10.03 2.24 -5.87
C TRP A 72 11.18 3.17 -6.32
N ILE A 73 12.36 3.05 -5.70
CA ILE A 73 13.56 3.78 -6.12
C ILE A 73 14.00 3.35 -7.53
N ALA A 74 14.00 2.04 -7.82
CA ALA A 74 14.40 1.51 -9.12
C ALA A 74 13.48 1.98 -10.26
N GLN A 75 12.22 2.29 -9.96
CA GLN A 75 11.26 2.88 -10.90
C GLN A 75 11.46 4.39 -11.13
N GLY A 76 12.45 5.01 -10.47
CA GLY A 76 12.70 6.45 -10.55
C GLY A 76 11.85 7.28 -9.58
N GLU A 77 11.41 6.68 -8.48
CA GLU A 77 10.61 7.33 -7.43
C GLU A 77 9.33 8.00 -7.94
N PRO A 78 8.53 7.32 -8.79
CA PRO A 78 7.37 7.93 -9.41
C PRO A 78 6.35 8.37 -8.35
N ASP A 79 5.57 9.39 -8.69
CA ASP A 79 4.25 9.55 -8.08
C ASP A 79 3.37 8.38 -8.51
N ILE A 80 2.64 7.81 -7.55
CA ILE A 80 1.73 6.68 -7.82
C ILE A 80 0.30 7.24 -7.83
N PRO A 81 -0.44 7.13 -8.94
CA PRO A 81 -1.84 7.54 -9.00
C PRO A 81 -2.69 6.76 -7.99
N GLY A 82 -3.69 7.43 -7.39
CA GLY A 82 -4.47 6.87 -6.29
C GLY A 82 -5.06 5.49 -6.62
N TYR A 83 -4.92 4.56 -5.67
CA TYR A 83 -5.34 3.15 -5.75
C TYR A 83 -4.63 2.29 -6.81
N GLU A 84 -3.58 2.79 -7.46
CA GLU A 84 -2.71 1.99 -8.31
C GLU A 84 -1.47 1.49 -7.54
N GLY A 85 -0.86 0.41 -8.00
CA GLY A 85 0.40 -0.12 -7.45
C GLY A 85 0.25 -0.93 -6.17
N ILE A 86 1.24 -0.81 -5.28
CA ILE A 86 1.37 -1.58 -4.04
C ILE A 86 0.55 -0.94 -2.92
N ALA A 87 -0.09 -1.76 -2.10
CA ALA A 87 -0.73 -1.34 -0.87
C ALA A 87 -0.44 -2.29 0.29
N PHE A 88 -0.94 -1.92 1.48
CA PHE A 88 -0.75 -2.67 2.72
C PHE A 88 -2.08 -2.81 3.45
N ALA A 89 -2.32 -3.99 3.99
CA ALA A 89 -3.50 -4.26 4.81
C ALA A 89 -3.21 -5.38 5.81
N LEU A 90 -4.08 -5.54 6.81
CA LEU A 90 -4.11 -6.77 7.61
C LEU A 90 -4.60 -7.93 6.73
N PRO A 91 -4.16 -9.18 6.97
CA PRO A 91 -4.61 -10.36 6.22
C PRO A 91 -6.14 -10.49 6.14
N SER A 92 -6.85 -10.14 7.22
CA SER A 92 -8.32 -10.17 7.28
C SER A 92 -9.02 -9.27 6.26
N TYR A 93 -8.32 -8.28 5.69
CA TYR A 93 -8.86 -7.47 4.60
C TYR A 93 -9.03 -8.29 3.31
N LEU A 94 -8.14 -9.25 3.03
CA LEU A 94 -8.23 -10.04 1.80
C LEU A 94 -9.50 -10.91 1.75
N ASP A 95 -9.92 -11.39 2.92
CA ASP A 95 -11.17 -12.16 3.09
C ASP A 95 -12.39 -11.26 3.29
N SER A 96 -12.19 -9.94 3.39
CA SER A 96 -13.29 -9.00 3.64
C SER A 96 -14.18 -8.86 2.40
N PRO A 97 -15.49 -8.67 2.57
CA PRO A 97 -16.37 -8.41 1.44
C PRO A 97 -15.95 -7.18 0.62
N GLU A 98 -15.37 -6.17 1.26
CA GLU A 98 -14.88 -4.94 0.62
C GLU A 98 -13.78 -5.19 -0.42
N ASN A 99 -13.05 -6.30 -0.32
CA ASN A 99 -12.05 -6.70 -1.31
C ASN A 99 -12.66 -7.36 -2.56
N ARG A 100 -13.98 -7.58 -2.61
CA ARG A 100 -14.64 -8.17 -3.78
C ARG A 100 -15.17 -7.10 -4.73
N ARG A 101 -14.98 -7.30 -6.03
CA ARG A 101 -15.45 -6.39 -7.09
C ARG A 101 -16.97 -6.35 -7.22
N ASP A 102 -17.65 -7.42 -6.82
CA ASP A 102 -19.12 -7.53 -6.85
C ASP A 102 -19.78 -7.08 -5.53
N TRP A 103 -18.99 -6.63 -4.55
CA TRP A 103 -19.53 -6.17 -3.28
C TRP A 103 -20.27 -4.83 -3.45
N PRO A 104 -21.54 -4.74 -3.00
CA PRO A 104 -22.29 -3.49 -3.08
C PRO A 104 -21.62 -2.42 -2.22
N LYS A 105 -21.12 -1.36 -2.85
CA LYS A 105 -20.64 -0.18 -2.11
C LYS A 105 -21.83 0.46 -1.40
N PRO A 106 -21.72 0.80 -0.11
CA PRO A 106 -22.74 1.56 0.58
C PRO A 106 -23.04 2.83 -0.23
N LYS A 107 -24.31 3.09 -0.52
CA LYS A 107 -24.70 4.39 -1.07
C LYS A 107 -24.45 5.43 0.01
N VAL A 108 -23.41 6.24 -0.14
CA VAL A 108 -23.25 7.44 0.67
C VAL A 108 -24.31 8.42 0.19
N GLU A 109 -25.41 8.54 0.93
CA GLU A 109 -26.33 9.66 0.76
C GLU A 109 -25.62 10.92 1.28
N LEU A 110 -25.13 11.74 0.35
CA LEU A 110 -24.64 13.06 0.71
C LEU A 110 -25.85 13.90 1.11
N PRO A 111 -25.82 14.62 2.25
CA PRO A 111 -26.88 15.55 2.61
C PRO A 111 -27.03 16.61 1.50
N ALA A 112 -28.28 16.91 1.18
CA ALA A 112 -28.69 17.90 0.17
C ALA A 112 -28.30 19.34 0.57
#